data_AF-A0A2W4NPZ6-F1
#
_entry.id   AF-A0A2W4NPZ6-F1
#
_cell.length_a   1.000
_cell.length_b   1.000
_cell.length_c   1.000
_cell.angle_alpha   90.00
_cell.angle_beta   90.00
_cell.angle_gamma   90.00
#
_symmetry.space_group_name_H-M   'P 1'
#
loop_
_entity.id
_entity.type
_entity.pdbx_description
1 polymer ?
#
loop_
_entity_poly.entity_id
_entity_poly.type
_entity_poly.pdbx_seq_one_letter_code
_entity_poly.pdbx_strand_id
1 'polypeptide(L)'
;MPAVRSLYRIPLIFFALAACFGLLLRWHVVYPVEAITYPYVLHAHSHLMFLGWVTNVLLVFIIESFVSESKATWYRKRFYWAQALLTGMAATFPLQGYGVASIVLSTLHTALIAVFAFRFFCESKSLPESASLFHMRIALIYFLVSAAGPIAIGATGAMGLAQSKWYYLSVYYYLHFQYNGFFTFGVIAVLLRLLDIKGIQYDGAEVRRGGRFLAVACVPGYFLSTLWADPGIAFNGIGFFAAVLQVISFVLQRRGLRPAVVELSKSMGRVSVWLLMLGFVCYAIKLLAQWLSAFSGVAHLAAANRPYVMAYLHLVLIGTISLPLLIWYLERGLFRRLAHAGLFVLVIGFMLTEALLMFMPHAPLVGLGGIMAPAMLAATIVLTLGVITLLISGRKADKS
;
A
#
# COMPACT_ATOMS: atom_id res chain seq x y z
N MET A 1 -10.00 -19.07 -14.14
CA MET A 1 -9.59 -20.00 -13.07
C MET A 1 -10.43 -19.78 -11.80
N PRO A 2 -11.55 -20.49 -11.62
CA PRO A 2 -12.42 -20.37 -10.44
C PRO A 2 -11.67 -20.54 -9.11
N ALA A 3 -10.74 -21.50 -9.04
CA ALA A 3 -9.93 -21.75 -7.85
C ALA A 3 -9.04 -20.56 -7.44
N VAL A 4 -8.56 -19.75 -8.38
CA VAL A 4 -7.75 -18.55 -8.10
C VAL A 4 -8.64 -17.40 -7.66
N ARG A 5 -9.83 -17.24 -8.26
CA ARG A 5 -10.79 -16.21 -7.85
C ARG A 5 -11.20 -16.33 -6.39
N SER A 6 -11.26 -17.56 -5.85
CA SER A 6 -11.54 -17.80 -4.44
C SER A 6 -10.54 -17.14 -3.48
N LEU A 7 -9.29 -16.95 -3.93
CA LEU A 7 -8.21 -16.44 -3.09
C LEU A 7 -8.37 -14.96 -2.76
N TYR A 8 -9.05 -14.17 -3.58
CA TYR A 8 -9.25 -12.73 -3.34
C TYR A 8 -10.03 -12.40 -2.08
N ARG A 9 -10.74 -13.39 -1.50
CA ARG A 9 -11.40 -13.21 -0.21
C ARG A 9 -10.40 -13.12 0.95
N ILE A 10 -9.26 -13.78 0.85
CA ILE A 10 -8.22 -13.79 1.90
C ILE A 10 -7.65 -12.38 2.13
N PRO A 11 -7.21 -11.61 1.10
CA PRO A 11 -6.78 -10.24 1.32
C PRO A 11 -7.84 -9.37 2.01
N LEU A 12 -9.13 -9.52 1.66
CA LEU A 12 -10.21 -8.75 2.31
C LEU A 12 -10.35 -9.06 3.80
N ILE A 13 -10.11 -10.32 4.21
CA ILE A 13 -10.09 -10.69 5.64
C ILE A 13 -8.98 -9.94 6.34
N PHE A 14 -7.77 -9.94 5.77
CA PHE A 14 -6.64 -9.22 6.33
C PHE A 14 -6.82 -7.70 6.32
N PHE A 15 -7.51 -7.14 5.32
CA PHE A 15 -7.85 -5.72 5.29
C PHE A 15 -8.81 -5.36 6.44
N ALA A 16 -9.83 -6.18 6.68
CA ALA A 16 -10.74 -6.00 7.81
C ALA A 16 -10.02 -6.15 9.15
N LEU A 17 -9.16 -7.17 9.30
CA LEU A 17 -8.32 -7.32 10.50
C LEU A 17 -7.43 -6.10 10.71
N ALA A 18 -6.75 -5.62 9.67
CA ALA A 18 -5.91 -4.44 9.75
C ALA A 18 -6.69 -3.19 10.17
N ALA A 19 -7.92 -3.00 9.65
CA ALA A 19 -8.81 -1.92 10.06
C ALA A 19 -9.22 -2.05 11.54
N CYS A 20 -9.55 -3.25 12.02
CA CYS A 20 -9.83 -3.50 13.44
C CYS A 20 -8.63 -3.21 14.35
N PHE A 21 -7.41 -3.55 13.92
CA PHE A 21 -6.18 -3.17 14.64
C PHE A 21 -5.96 -1.65 14.64
N GLY A 22 -6.26 -0.97 13.53
CA GLY A 22 -6.24 0.50 13.46
C GLY A 22 -7.25 1.13 14.41
N LEU A 23 -8.46 0.58 14.48
CA LEU A 23 -9.49 0.98 15.43
C LEU A 23 -9.05 0.76 16.87
N LEU A 24 -8.43 -0.39 17.18
CA LEU A 24 -7.88 -0.69 18.51
C LEU A 24 -6.81 0.33 18.94
N LEU A 25 -5.93 0.73 18.02
CA LEU A 25 -4.93 1.78 18.29
C LEU A 25 -5.58 3.13 18.62
N ARG A 26 -6.65 3.51 17.92
CA ARG A 26 -7.38 4.75 18.19
C ARG A 26 -8.18 4.67 19.48
N TRP A 27 -8.75 3.50 19.77
CA TRP A 27 -9.43 3.23 21.04
C TRP A 27 -8.46 3.39 22.20
N HIS A 28 -7.29 2.76 22.14
CA HIS A 28 -6.27 2.82 23.18
C HIS A 28 -5.77 4.25 23.48
N VAL A 29 -5.80 5.17 22.50
CA VAL A 29 -5.46 6.59 22.72
C VAL A 29 -6.52 7.31 23.55
N VAL A 30 -7.80 6.95 23.42
CA VAL A 30 -8.92 7.57 24.15
C VAL A 30 -9.15 6.87 25.50
N TYR A 31 -9.12 5.53 25.48
CA TYR A 31 -9.34 4.66 26.61
C TYR A 31 -8.15 3.68 26.70
N PRO A 32 -7.06 4.07 27.40
CA PRO A 32 -5.88 3.23 27.55
C PRO A 32 -6.21 1.85 28.13
N VAL A 33 -5.59 0.82 27.57
CA VAL A 33 -5.75 -0.59 27.98
C VAL A 33 -4.40 -1.08 28.45
N GLU A 34 -4.28 -1.44 29.73
CA GLU A 34 -2.99 -1.77 30.37
C GLU A 34 -2.25 -2.94 29.68
N ALA A 35 -2.97 -3.94 29.20
CA ALA A 35 -2.39 -5.10 28.51
C ALA A 35 -1.86 -4.80 27.10
N ILE A 36 -2.09 -3.59 26.56
CA ILE A 36 -1.72 -3.22 25.20
C ILE A 36 -0.48 -2.33 25.20
N THR A 37 0.56 -2.81 24.52
CA THR A 37 1.72 -1.98 24.15
C THR A 37 1.49 -1.38 22.76
N TYR A 38 1.31 -0.05 22.68
CA TYR A 38 0.94 0.62 21.42
C TYR A 38 1.86 0.28 20.23
N PRO A 39 3.21 0.34 20.34
CA PRO A 39 4.09 -0.04 19.24
C PRO A 39 3.88 -1.47 18.72
N TYR A 40 3.54 -2.42 19.60
CA TYR A 40 3.38 -3.84 19.25
C TYR A 40 2.14 -4.05 18.37
N VAL A 41 1.03 -3.42 18.77
CA VAL A 41 -0.21 -3.40 17.98
C VAL A 41 -0.01 -2.63 16.67
N LEU A 42 0.79 -1.55 16.66
CA LEU A 42 1.15 -0.82 15.45
C LEU A 42 1.95 -1.67 14.46
N HIS A 43 2.88 -2.50 14.95
CA HIS A 43 3.59 -3.46 14.11
C HIS A 43 2.62 -4.48 13.49
N ALA A 44 1.69 -5.03 14.27
CA ALA A 44 0.67 -5.93 13.73
C ALA A 44 -0.20 -5.23 12.66
N HIS A 45 -0.74 -4.05 12.96
CA HIS A 45 -1.54 -3.25 12.03
C HIS A 45 -0.82 -3.04 10.68
N SER A 46 0.43 -2.57 10.73
CA SER A 46 1.21 -2.29 9.52
C SER A 46 1.52 -3.56 8.70
N HIS A 47 1.87 -4.68 9.34
CA HIS A 47 2.09 -5.95 8.63
C HIS A 47 0.81 -6.49 7.99
N LEU A 48 -0.34 -6.38 8.67
CA LEU A 48 -1.62 -6.80 8.10
C LEU A 48 -2.03 -5.92 6.91
N MET A 49 -1.82 -4.60 6.98
CA MET A 49 -2.04 -3.71 5.84
C MET A 49 -1.10 -4.01 4.66
N PHE A 50 0.19 -4.14 4.91
CA PHE A 50 1.20 -4.24 3.85
C PHE A 50 1.23 -5.64 3.23
N LEU A 51 1.32 -6.66 4.07
CA LEU A 51 1.50 -8.05 3.64
C LEU A 51 0.15 -8.74 3.47
N GLY A 52 -0.76 -8.53 4.41
CA GLY A 52 -2.07 -9.18 4.41
C GLY A 52 -3.06 -8.65 3.41
N TRP A 53 -3.12 -7.33 3.23
CA TRP A 53 -3.98 -6.72 2.24
C TRP A 53 -3.25 -6.53 0.91
N VAL A 54 -2.37 -5.54 0.81
CA VAL A 54 -1.84 -5.09 -0.49
C VAL A 54 -1.02 -6.17 -1.19
N THR A 55 -0.01 -6.73 -0.51
CA THR A 55 0.85 -7.77 -1.10
C THR A 55 0.03 -8.97 -1.55
N ASN A 56 -0.90 -9.45 -0.73
CA ASN A 56 -1.75 -10.57 -1.09
C ASN A 56 -2.63 -10.30 -2.32
N VAL A 57 -3.22 -9.11 -2.46
CA VAL A 57 -3.96 -8.75 -3.68
C VAL A 57 -3.06 -8.87 -4.90
N LEU A 58 -1.83 -8.34 -4.82
CA LEU A 58 -0.86 -8.38 -5.92
C LEU A 58 -0.41 -9.82 -6.24
N LEU A 59 -0.20 -10.67 -5.22
CA LEU A 59 0.16 -12.08 -5.43
C LEU A 59 -0.97 -12.86 -6.11
N VAL A 60 -2.22 -12.69 -5.67
CA VAL A 60 -3.37 -13.35 -6.32
C VAL A 60 -3.53 -12.83 -7.75
N PHE A 61 -3.36 -11.52 -7.95
CA PHE A 61 -3.39 -10.91 -9.28
C PHE A 61 -2.31 -11.49 -10.22
N ILE A 62 -1.09 -11.70 -9.73
CA ILE A 62 -0.03 -12.35 -10.51
C ILE A 62 -0.45 -13.75 -10.95
N ILE A 63 -1.00 -14.55 -10.02
CA ILE A 63 -1.46 -15.91 -10.30
C ILE A 63 -2.58 -15.89 -11.34
N GLU A 64 -3.57 -15.01 -11.20
CA GLU A 64 -4.70 -14.94 -12.14
C GLU A 64 -4.29 -14.44 -13.52
N SER A 65 -3.39 -13.46 -13.58
CA SER A 65 -3.16 -12.69 -14.81
C SER A 65 -2.05 -13.22 -15.69
N PHE A 66 -1.05 -13.89 -15.10
CA PHE A 66 0.21 -14.21 -15.79
C PHE A 66 0.65 -15.66 -15.64
N VAL A 67 0.11 -16.41 -14.68
CA VAL A 67 0.49 -17.80 -14.43
C VAL A 67 -0.46 -18.76 -15.15
N SER A 68 0.10 -19.72 -15.88
CA SER A 68 -0.68 -20.77 -16.55
C SER A 68 -1.31 -21.72 -15.55
N GLU A 69 -2.40 -22.38 -15.94
CA GLU A 69 -3.12 -23.30 -15.07
C GLU A 69 -2.26 -24.44 -14.53
N SER A 70 -1.40 -25.01 -15.38
CA SER A 70 -0.43 -26.05 -15.01
C SER A 70 0.54 -25.64 -13.91
N LYS A 71 0.86 -24.35 -13.78
CA LYS A 71 1.82 -23.83 -12.79
C LYS A 71 1.13 -23.24 -11.55
N ALA A 72 -0.17 -22.93 -11.65
CA ALA A 72 -0.91 -22.23 -10.60
C ALA A 72 -0.88 -22.96 -9.25
N THR A 73 -0.88 -24.29 -9.23
CA THR A 73 -0.82 -25.08 -7.99
C THR A 73 0.43 -24.76 -7.15
N TRP A 74 1.59 -24.59 -7.77
CA TRP A 74 2.82 -24.24 -7.07
C TRP A 74 2.68 -22.90 -6.35
N TYR A 75 2.20 -21.88 -7.06
CA TYR A 75 2.03 -20.51 -6.54
C TYR A 75 0.94 -20.44 -5.47
N ARG A 76 -0.19 -21.13 -5.66
CA ARG A 76 -1.28 -21.22 -4.68
C ARG A 76 -0.80 -21.81 -3.36
N LYS A 77 0.00 -22.89 -3.41
CA LYS A 77 0.57 -23.50 -2.19
C LYS A 77 1.45 -22.51 -1.42
N ARG A 78 2.31 -21.74 -2.11
CA ARG A 78 3.15 -20.71 -1.48
C ARG A 78 2.31 -19.55 -0.93
N PHE A 79 1.26 -19.16 -1.64
CA PHE A 79 0.31 -18.17 -1.15
C PHE A 79 -0.32 -18.61 0.18
N TYR A 80 -0.79 -19.86 0.30
CA TYR A 80 -1.36 -20.37 1.57
C TYR A 80 -0.34 -20.44 2.71
N TRP A 81 0.91 -20.86 2.43
CA TRP A 81 1.98 -20.82 3.43
C TRP A 81 2.27 -19.39 3.91
N ALA A 82 2.23 -18.40 3.01
CA ALA A 82 2.37 -17.00 3.39
C ALA A 82 1.24 -16.56 4.34
N GLN A 83 0.01 -17.03 4.13
CA GLN A 83 -1.11 -16.72 5.04
C GLN A 83 -0.96 -17.35 6.43
N ALA A 84 -0.40 -18.57 6.50
CA ALA A 84 -0.13 -19.22 7.77
C ALA A 84 0.92 -18.41 8.57
N LEU A 85 2.01 -18.01 7.92
CA LEU A 85 3.06 -17.18 8.53
C LEU A 85 2.52 -15.81 8.96
N LEU A 86 1.69 -15.18 8.12
CA LEU A 86 1.08 -13.89 8.42
C LEU A 86 0.07 -13.96 9.57
N THR A 87 -0.72 -15.02 9.65
CA THR A 87 -1.62 -15.25 10.81
C THR A 87 -0.80 -15.41 12.09
N GLY A 88 0.34 -16.13 12.03
CA GLY A 88 1.29 -16.19 13.15
C GLY A 88 1.84 -14.80 13.52
N MET A 89 2.19 -13.97 12.54
CA MET A 89 2.61 -12.58 12.77
C MET A 89 1.50 -11.75 13.43
N ALA A 90 0.24 -11.90 13.00
CA ALA A 90 -0.91 -11.21 13.56
C ALA A 90 -1.09 -11.47 15.07
N ALA A 91 -0.74 -12.68 15.53
CA ALA A 91 -0.78 -13.07 16.93
C ALA A 91 0.48 -12.68 17.69
N THR A 92 1.67 -12.85 17.10
CA THR A 92 2.95 -12.66 17.79
C THR A 92 3.36 -11.19 17.92
N PHE A 93 3.10 -10.34 16.92
CA PHE A 93 3.44 -8.92 17.02
C PHE A 93 2.78 -8.21 18.20
N PRO A 94 1.48 -8.36 18.48
CA PRO A 94 0.84 -7.73 19.63
C PRO A 94 1.39 -8.22 20.98
N LEU A 95 1.85 -9.47 21.05
CA LEU A 95 2.31 -10.10 22.30
C LEU A 95 3.75 -9.75 22.66
N GLN A 96 4.64 -9.60 21.68
CA GLN A 96 6.08 -9.44 21.93
C GLN A 96 6.77 -8.42 21.02
N GLY A 97 6.04 -7.67 20.20
CA GLY A 97 6.62 -6.74 19.23
C GLY A 97 7.61 -7.43 18.31
N TYR A 98 8.82 -6.89 18.20
CA TYR A 98 9.96 -7.51 17.50
C TYR A 98 10.66 -8.61 18.31
N GLY A 99 9.91 -9.40 19.08
CA GLY A 99 10.43 -10.63 19.71
C GLY A 99 10.79 -11.71 18.69
N VAL A 100 11.49 -12.75 19.15
CA VAL A 100 12.09 -13.80 18.31
C VAL A 100 11.06 -14.43 17.37
N ALA A 101 9.88 -14.82 17.86
CA ALA A 101 8.89 -15.48 16.99
C ALA A 101 8.36 -14.53 15.89
N SER A 102 8.18 -13.24 16.18
CA SER A 102 7.74 -12.24 15.21
C SER A 102 8.81 -12.03 14.12
N ILE A 103 10.09 -11.98 14.51
CA ILE A 103 11.22 -11.87 13.57
C ILE A 103 11.32 -13.12 12.70
N VAL A 104 11.27 -14.32 13.28
CA VAL A 104 11.35 -15.58 12.54
C VAL A 104 10.20 -15.68 11.53
N LEU A 105 8.96 -15.44 11.96
CA LEU A 105 7.79 -15.53 11.09
C LEU A 105 7.83 -14.50 9.96
N SER A 106 8.21 -13.25 10.25
CA SER A 106 8.34 -12.19 9.23
C SER A 106 9.49 -12.43 8.25
N THR A 107 10.60 -13.00 8.71
CA THR A 107 11.74 -13.38 7.87
C THR A 107 11.36 -14.54 6.94
N LEU A 108 10.75 -15.59 7.47
CA LEU A 108 10.26 -16.72 6.68
C LEU A 108 9.21 -16.28 5.66
N HIS A 109 8.29 -15.39 6.06
CA HIS A 109 7.29 -14.83 5.15
C HIS A 109 7.97 -14.08 4.00
N THR A 110 8.91 -13.18 4.30
CA THR A 110 9.62 -12.38 3.30
C THR A 110 10.44 -13.27 2.35
N ALA A 111 11.14 -14.28 2.88
CA ALA A 111 11.89 -15.25 2.09
C ALA A 111 10.96 -16.06 1.16
N LEU A 112 9.79 -16.48 1.64
CA LEU A 112 8.80 -17.19 0.85
C LEU A 112 8.28 -16.35 -0.31
N ILE A 113 7.98 -15.06 -0.08
CA ILE A 113 7.56 -14.14 -1.15
C ILE A 113 8.72 -13.83 -2.09
N ALA A 114 9.96 -13.77 -1.61
CA ALA A 114 11.14 -13.62 -2.47
C ALA A 114 11.31 -14.82 -3.42
N VAL A 115 11.13 -16.05 -2.93
CA VAL A 115 11.14 -17.27 -3.76
C VAL A 115 9.99 -17.27 -4.78
N PHE A 116 8.79 -16.84 -4.36
CA PHE A 116 7.66 -16.64 -5.27
C PHE A 116 8.03 -15.65 -6.38
N ALA A 117 8.57 -14.49 -6.01
CA ALA A 117 8.92 -13.40 -6.92
C ALA A 117 10.02 -13.80 -7.90
N PHE A 118 11.08 -14.46 -7.42
CA PHE A 118 12.19 -14.94 -8.24
C PHE A 118 11.72 -15.96 -9.29
N ARG A 119 10.92 -16.95 -8.86
CA ARG A 119 10.36 -17.93 -9.79
C ARG A 119 9.49 -17.26 -10.85
N PHE A 120 8.59 -16.37 -10.43
CA PHE A 120 7.74 -15.64 -11.35
C PHE A 120 8.56 -14.80 -12.32
N PHE A 121 9.60 -14.11 -11.85
CA PHE A 121 10.47 -13.30 -12.71
C PHE A 121 11.11 -14.15 -13.81
N CYS A 122 11.67 -15.31 -13.46
CA CYS A 122 12.25 -16.25 -14.42
C CYS A 122 11.22 -16.78 -15.43
N GLU A 123 10.07 -17.24 -14.95
CA GLU A 123 9.00 -17.77 -15.82
C GLU A 123 8.35 -16.68 -16.67
N SER A 124 8.31 -15.44 -16.19
CA SER A 124 7.68 -14.34 -16.92
C SER A 124 8.44 -13.98 -18.18
N LYS A 125 9.74 -14.31 -18.31
CA LYS A 125 10.56 -13.99 -19.49
C LYS A 125 10.02 -14.61 -20.79
N SER A 126 9.28 -15.71 -20.70
CA SER A 126 8.65 -16.36 -21.85
C SER A 126 7.23 -15.85 -22.15
N LEU A 127 6.70 -14.92 -21.37
CA LEU A 127 5.37 -14.34 -21.60
C LEU A 127 5.45 -13.20 -22.63
N PRO A 128 4.39 -12.99 -23.44
CA PRO A 128 4.28 -11.81 -24.28
C PRO A 128 4.43 -10.52 -23.46
N GLU A 129 5.23 -9.59 -23.96
CA GLU A 129 5.48 -8.34 -23.25
C GLU A 129 4.23 -7.45 -23.27
N SER A 130 3.83 -6.95 -22.10
CA SER A 130 2.76 -5.96 -21.96
C SER A 130 3.18 -4.87 -20.98
N ALA A 131 2.54 -3.69 -21.06
CA ALA A 131 2.83 -2.62 -20.11
C ALA A 131 2.51 -3.05 -18.67
N SER A 132 1.48 -3.87 -18.46
CA SER A 132 1.16 -4.44 -17.15
C SER A 132 2.27 -5.36 -16.63
N LEU A 133 2.76 -6.30 -17.45
CA LEU A 133 3.82 -7.23 -17.05
C LEU A 133 5.13 -6.49 -16.74
N PHE A 134 5.47 -5.49 -17.54
CA PHE A 134 6.62 -4.61 -17.31
C PHE A 134 6.58 -3.98 -15.91
N HIS A 135 5.45 -3.35 -15.54
CA HIS A 135 5.30 -2.72 -14.23
C HIS A 135 5.33 -3.76 -13.10
N MET A 136 4.72 -4.94 -13.30
CA MET A 136 4.72 -5.99 -12.28
C MET A 136 6.12 -6.55 -12.01
N ARG A 137 6.95 -6.72 -13.05
CA ARG A 137 8.36 -7.13 -12.86
C ARG A 137 9.13 -6.10 -12.02
N ILE A 138 8.95 -4.81 -12.29
CA ILE A 138 9.57 -3.74 -11.50
C ILE A 138 9.04 -3.74 -10.06
N ALA A 139 7.74 -3.95 -9.87
CA ALA A 139 7.11 -4.06 -8.57
C ALA A 139 7.82 -5.12 -7.70
N LEU A 140 8.05 -6.31 -8.26
CA LEU A 140 8.72 -7.41 -7.56
C LEU A 140 10.21 -7.14 -7.30
N ILE A 141 10.90 -6.43 -8.19
CA ILE A 141 12.26 -5.96 -7.92
C ILE A 141 12.26 -5.06 -6.69
N TYR A 142 11.33 -4.10 -6.60
CA TYR A 142 11.25 -3.23 -5.42
C TYR A 142 10.80 -3.95 -4.14
N PHE A 143 10.03 -5.02 -4.24
CA PHE A 143 9.77 -5.88 -3.08
C PHE A 143 11.07 -6.50 -2.54
N LEU A 144 11.96 -6.97 -3.42
CA LEU A 144 13.25 -7.51 -2.99
C LEU A 144 14.18 -6.42 -2.45
N VAL A 145 14.18 -5.24 -3.07
CA VAL A 145 14.95 -4.08 -2.58
C VAL A 145 14.46 -3.61 -1.21
N SER A 146 13.14 -3.56 -0.98
CA SER A 146 12.56 -3.13 0.30
C SER A 146 12.86 -4.09 1.44
N ALA A 147 13.05 -5.39 1.15
CA ALA A 147 13.36 -6.42 2.15
C ALA A 147 14.68 -6.17 2.90
N ALA A 148 15.59 -5.36 2.36
CA ALA A 148 16.79 -4.91 3.10
C ALA A 148 16.45 -4.05 4.32
N GLY A 149 15.30 -3.35 4.31
CA GLY A 149 14.85 -2.51 5.43
C GLY A 149 14.56 -3.33 6.69
N PRO A 150 13.65 -4.33 6.66
CA PRO A 150 13.40 -5.20 7.82
C PRO A 150 14.65 -5.93 8.34
N ILE A 151 15.58 -6.32 7.45
CA ILE A 151 16.87 -6.89 7.86
C ILE A 151 17.67 -5.86 8.66
N ALA A 152 17.77 -4.61 8.19
CA ALA A 152 18.44 -3.53 8.90
C ALA A 152 17.73 -3.14 10.21
N ILE A 153 16.40 -3.22 10.27
CA ILE A 153 15.62 -3.04 11.50
C ILE A 153 15.98 -4.12 12.53
N GLY A 154 16.04 -5.40 12.10
CA GLY A 154 16.45 -6.50 12.96
C GLY A 154 17.88 -6.34 13.48
N ALA A 155 18.82 -5.96 12.60
CA ALA A 155 20.21 -5.73 12.95
C ALA A 155 20.38 -4.55 13.94
N THR A 156 19.72 -3.42 13.68
CA THR A 156 19.76 -2.27 14.60
C THR A 156 19.12 -2.59 15.95
N GLY A 157 18.05 -3.39 15.98
CA GLY A 157 17.49 -3.93 17.22
C GLY A 157 18.49 -4.78 18.01
N ALA A 158 19.16 -5.73 17.35
CA ALA A 158 20.14 -6.62 17.97
C ALA A 158 21.40 -5.88 18.48
N MET A 159 21.78 -4.78 17.82
CA MET A 159 22.91 -3.93 18.23
C MET A 159 22.56 -2.93 19.34
N GLY A 160 21.35 -2.97 19.91
CA GLY A 160 20.90 -2.00 20.93
C GLY A 160 20.63 -0.59 20.38
N LEU A 161 20.52 -0.44 19.06
CA LEU A 161 20.25 0.82 18.36
C LEU A 161 18.75 1.02 18.07
N ALA A 162 17.87 0.31 18.77
CA ALA A 162 16.43 0.49 18.66
C ALA A 162 16.04 1.96 18.96
N GLN A 163 15.09 2.51 18.21
CA GLN A 163 14.66 3.92 18.30
C GLN A 163 15.76 4.97 18.01
N SER A 164 16.95 4.57 17.57
CA SER A 164 17.96 5.52 17.08
C SER A 164 17.61 6.06 15.69
N LYS A 165 18.36 7.08 15.23
CA LYS A 165 18.25 7.57 13.84
C LYS A 165 18.39 6.44 12.81
N TRP A 166 19.27 5.47 13.05
CA TRP A 166 19.52 4.35 12.13
C TRP A 166 18.33 3.40 12.05
N TYR A 167 17.65 3.20 13.17
CA TYR A 167 16.41 2.43 13.23
C TYR A 167 15.31 3.11 12.38
N TYR A 168 15.09 4.41 12.57
CA TYR A 168 14.07 5.14 11.80
C TYR A 168 14.41 5.23 10.31
N LEU A 169 15.67 5.43 9.95
CA LEU A 169 16.12 5.39 8.55
C LEU A 169 15.84 4.03 7.91
N SER A 170 16.01 2.92 8.66
CA SER A 170 15.71 1.56 8.19
C SER A 170 14.20 1.34 8.00
N VAL A 171 13.38 1.87 8.92
CA VAL A 171 11.91 1.88 8.78
C VAL A 171 11.50 2.67 7.54
N TYR A 172 12.01 3.88 7.36
CA TYR A 172 11.69 4.71 6.19
C TYR A 172 12.17 4.09 4.88
N TYR A 173 13.31 3.41 4.89
CA TYR A 173 13.79 2.67 3.72
C TYR A 173 12.78 1.58 3.33
N TYR A 174 12.36 0.75 4.28
CA TYR A 174 11.37 -0.30 4.03
C TYR A 174 10.08 0.30 3.48
N LEU A 175 9.51 1.29 4.18
CA LEU A 175 8.26 1.90 3.80
C LEU A 175 8.35 2.52 2.40
N HIS A 176 9.39 3.32 2.14
CA HIS A 176 9.61 4.01 0.86
C HIS A 176 9.61 3.03 -0.32
N PHE A 177 10.49 2.02 -0.30
CA PHE A 177 10.57 1.07 -1.40
C PHE A 177 9.34 0.17 -1.51
N GLN A 178 8.63 -0.06 -0.40
CA GLN A 178 7.39 -0.80 -0.43
C GLN A 178 6.26 -0.01 -1.11
N TYR A 179 5.93 1.20 -0.63
CA TYR A 179 4.76 1.90 -1.14
C TYR A 179 5.04 2.71 -2.41
N ASN A 180 6.25 3.26 -2.61
CA ASN A 180 6.62 3.96 -3.86
C ASN A 180 7.11 3.01 -4.96
N GLY A 181 7.76 1.92 -4.57
CA GLY A 181 8.20 0.88 -5.49
C GLY A 181 7.11 -0.18 -5.63
N PHE A 182 7.16 -1.22 -4.80
CA PHE A 182 6.36 -2.42 -4.99
C PHE A 182 4.86 -2.14 -5.19
N PHE A 183 4.21 -1.40 -4.29
CA PHE A 183 2.77 -1.19 -4.34
C PHE A 183 2.35 -0.27 -5.49
N THR A 184 3.03 0.86 -5.69
CA THR A 184 2.67 1.80 -6.77
C THR A 184 2.79 1.13 -8.14
N PHE A 185 3.90 0.43 -8.40
CA PHE A 185 4.06 -0.33 -9.65
C PHE A 185 3.06 -1.49 -9.77
N GLY A 186 2.77 -2.19 -8.67
CA GLY A 186 1.78 -3.26 -8.64
C GLY A 186 0.38 -2.77 -8.99
N VAL A 187 -0.04 -1.63 -8.43
CA VAL A 187 -1.34 -0.99 -8.74
C VAL A 187 -1.42 -0.57 -10.19
N ILE A 188 -0.37 0.07 -10.73
CA ILE A 188 -0.32 0.44 -12.15
C ILE A 188 -0.46 -0.82 -13.01
N ALA A 189 0.26 -1.90 -12.69
CA ALA A 189 0.14 -3.16 -13.41
C ALA A 189 -1.30 -3.73 -13.37
N VAL A 190 -1.97 -3.70 -12.22
CA VAL A 190 -3.36 -4.15 -12.05
C VAL A 190 -4.30 -3.34 -12.94
N LEU A 191 -4.19 -2.01 -12.93
CA LEU A 191 -5.04 -1.12 -13.74
C LEU A 191 -4.79 -1.34 -15.23
N LEU A 192 -3.54 -1.43 -15.68
CA LEU A 192 -3.22 -1.67 -17.09
C LEU A 192 -3.74 -3.03 -17.57
N ARG A 193 -3.62 -4.07 -16.74
CA ARG A 193 -4.18 -5.39 -17.08
C ARG A 193 -5.70 -5.34 -17.20
N LEU A 194 -6.35 -4.52 -16.38
CA LEU A 194 -7.79 -4.34 -16.44
C LEU A 194 -8.22 -3.66 -17.75
N LEU A 195 -7.45 -2.68 -18.23
CA LEU A 195 -7.65 -2.08 -19.56
C LEU A 195 -7.49 -3.13 -20.67
N ASP A 196 -6.39 -3.91 -20.61
CA ASP A 196 -6.13 -4.98 -21.59
C ASP A 196 -7.30 -5.97 -21.66
N ILE A 197 -7.81 -6.42 -20.51
CA ILE A 197 -8.94 -7.38 -20.42
C ILE A 197 -10.23 -6.78 -21.01
N LYS A 198 -10.44 -5.47 -20.86
CA LYS A 198 -11.61 -4.76 -21.38
C LYS A 198 -11.45 -4.32 -22.83
N GLY A 199 -10.31 -4.57 -23.46
CA GLY A 199 -10.01 -4.12 -24.82
C GLY A 199 -9.83 -2.61 -24.98
N ILE A 200 -9.69 -1.87 -23.85
CA ILE A 200 -9.56 -0.42 -23.85
C ILE A 200 -8.16 -0.05 -24.32
N GLN A 201 -8.07 0.78 -25.36
CA GLN A 201 -6.79 1.15 -25.96
C GLN A 201 -6.06 2.22 -25.15
N TYR A 202 -4.74 2.09 -25.04
CA TYR A 202 -3.83 3.08 -24.45
C TYR A 202 -2.44 2.98 -25.11
N ASP A 203 -1.64 4.03 -24.98
CA ASP A 203 -0.26 4.00 -25.47
C ASP A 203 0.64 3.28 -24.47
N GLY A 204 0.82 1.98 -24.68
CA GLY A 204 1.66 1.15 -23.82
C GLY A 204 3.14 1.54 -23.86
N ALA A 205 3.64 2.17 -24.91
CA ALA A 205 5.03 2.60 -24.99
C ALA A 205 5.29 3.80 -24.08
N GLU A 206 4.40 4.80 -24.11
CA GLU A 206 4.49 6.00 -23.28
C GLU A 206 4.27 5.67 -21.80
N VAL A 207 3.34 4.77 -21.47
CA VAL A 207 3.16 4.28 -20.09
C VAL A 207 4.41 3.55 -19.59
N ARG A 208 5.03 2.68 -20.39
CA ARG A 208 6.31 2.03 -20.01
C ARG A 208 7.43 3.05 -19.84
N ARG A 209 7.49 4.08 -20.69
CA ARG A 209 8.46 5.18 -20.56
C ARG A 209 8.28 5.88 -19.21
N GLY A 210 7.05 6.26 -18.86
CA GLY A 210 6.73 6.81 -17.54
C GLY A 210 7.14 5.88 -16.40
N GLY A 211 6.86 4.58 -16.51
CA GLY A 211 7.29 3.58 -15.53
C GLY A 211 8.81 3.49 -15.34
N ARG A 212 9.62 3.68 -16.39
CA ARG A 212 11.09 3.75 -16.28
C ARG A 212 11.53 4.98 -15.49
N PHE A 213 10.95 6.15 -15.78
CA PHE A 213 11.21 7.37 -15.00
C PHE A 213 10.83 7.19 -13.54
N LEU A 214 9.69 6.55 -13.26
CA LEU A 214 9.28 6.25 -11.89
C LEU A 214 10.28 5.34 -11.17
N ALA A 215 10.81 4.33 -11.86
CA ALA A 215 11.76 3.38 -11.28
C ALA A 215 13.08 4.09 -10.96
N VAL A 216 13.62 4.83 -11.93
CA VAL A 216 14.83 5.64 -11.71
C VAL A 216 14.62 6.65 -10.59
N ALA A 217 13.44 7.27 -10.48
CA ALA A 217 13.11 8.20 -9.40
C ALA A 217 12.98 7.53 -8.03
N CYS A 218 12.52 6.28 -7.97
CA CYS A 218 12.24 5.59 -6.71
C CYS A 218 13.52 5.37 -5.89
N VAL A 219 14.67 5.12 -6.49
CA VAL A 219 15.93 4.93 -5.74
C VAL A 219 16.39 6.21 -5.02
N PRO A 220 16.68 7.33 -5.71
CA PRO A 220 17.05 8.59 -5.07
C PRO A 220 15.90 9.20 -4.26
N GLY A 221 14.65 8.85 -4.55
CA GLY A 221 13.49 9.33 -3.81
C GLY A 221 13.49 8.95 -2.32
N TYR A 222 14.27 7.93 -1.91
CA TYR A 222 14.41 7.59 -0.49
C TYR A 222 14.97 8.76 0.31
N PHE A 223 15.87 9.56 -0.28
CA PHE A 223 16.50 10.68 0.42
C PHE A 223 15.50 11.75 0.86
N LEU A 224 14.35 11.91 0.19
CA LEU A 224 13.27 12.77 0.66
C LEU A 224 12.79 12.38 2.08
N SER A 225 12.86 11.10 2.44
CA SER A 225 12.50 10.59 3.77
C SER A 225 13.65 10.68 4.79
N THR A 226 14.79 11.25 4.40
CA THR A 226 15.98 11.42 5.25
C THR A 226 16.27 12.87 5.60
N LEU A 227 15.63 13.83 4.90
CA LEU A 227 15.98 15.26 5.01
C LEU A 227 15.71 15.86 6.39
N TRP A 228 14.80 15.27 7.17
CA TRP A 228 14.57 15.66 8.57
C TRP A 228 15.80 15.48 9.48
N ALA A 229 16.77 14.66 9.07
CA ALA A 229 18.00 14.39 9.81
C ALA A 229 19.18 15.26 9.34
N ASP A 230 18.92 16.30 8.56
CA ASP A 230 19.91 17.24 8.02
C ASP A 230 21.14 16.55 7.38
N PRO A 231 20.96 15.62 6.42
CA PRO A 231 22.07 14.86 5.85
C PRO A 231 23.03 15.72 5.00
N GLY A 232 22.66 16.96 4.68
CA GLY A 232 23.44 17.92 3.90
C GLY A 232 22.84 18.25 2.53
N ILE A 233 23.30 19.34 1.91
CA ILE A 233 22.70 19.91 0.68
C ILE A 233 22.75 18.96 -0.53
N ALA A 234 23.77 18.09 -0.61
CA ALA A 234 23.87 17.09 -1.67
C ALA A 234 22.66 16.15 -1.66
N PHE A 235 22.23 15.69 -0.49
CA PHE A 235 21.08 14.80 -0.34
C PHE A 235 19.75 15.52 -0.59
N ASN A 236 19.64 16.81 -0.23
CA ASN A 236 18.50 17.64 -0.62
C ASN A 236 18.37 17.71 -2.15
N GLY A 237 19.49 17.94 -2.86
CA GLY A 237 19.53 17.97 -4.33
C GLY A 237 19.13 16.63 -4.97
N ILE A 238 19.61 15.51 -4.42
CA ILE A 238 19.20 14.17 -4.88
C ILE A 238 17.70 13.94 -4.67
N GLY A 239 17.17 14.32 -3.51
CA GLY A 239 15.73 14.23 -3.22
C GLY A 239 14.89 15.08 -4.18
N PHE A 240 15.30 16.32 -4.43
CA PHE A 240 14.62 17.22 -5.38
C PHE A 240 14.64 16.65 -6.81
N PHE A 241 15.78 16.14 -7.26
CA PHE A 241 15.89 15.48 -8.58
C PHE A 241 14.94 14.29 -8.69
N ALA A 242 14.83 13.47 -7.65
CA ALA A 242 13.86 12.38 -7.61
C ALA A 242 12.41 12.87 -7.74
N ALA A 243 12.04 13.95 -7.03
CA ALA A 243 10.71 14.54 -7.12
C ALA A 243 10.40 15.05 -8.55
N VAL A 244 11.37 15.67 -9.23
CA VAL A 244 11.22 16.08 -10.64
C VAL A 244 10.97 14.89 -11.56
N LEU A 245 11.75 13.80 -11.41
CA LEU A 245 11.55 12.59 -12.21
C LEU A 245 10.18 11.93 -11.95
N GLN A 246 9.65 11.99 -10.73
CA GLN A 246 8.30 11.51 -10.42
C GLN A 246 7.23 12.32 -11.16
N VAL A 247 7.36 13.65 -11.23
CA VAL A 247 6.45 14.51 -11.99
C VAL A 247 6.52 14.20 -13.49
N ILE A 248 7.73 14.03 -14.05
CA ILE A 248 7.90 13.62 -15.46
C ILE A 248 7.20 12.28 -15.71
N SER A 249 7.42 11.29 -14.85
CA SER A 249 6.74 10.00 -14.90
C SER A 249 5.21 10.15 -14.91
N PHE A 250 4.66 10.96 -14.01
CA PHE A 250 3.23 11.21 -13.92
C PHE A 250 2.65 11.81 -15.21
N VAL A 251 3.34 12.79 -15.80
CA VAL A 251 2.93 13.40 -17.07
C VAL A 251 2.93 12.38 -18.21
N LEU A 252 3.98 11.55 -18.32
CA LEU A 252 4.09 10.51 -19.35
C LEU A 252 3.00 9.44 -19.20
N GLN A 253 2.76 8.96 -17.97
CA GLN A 253 1.69 8.00 -17.71
C GLN A 253 0.31 8.58 -18.03
N ARG A 254 0.05 9.84 -17.65
CA ARG A 254 -1.20 10.53 -18.02
C ARG A 254 -1.37 10.66 -19.53
N ARG A 255 -0.30 11.00 -20.26
CA ARG A 255 -0.32 11.08 -21.73
C ARG A 255 -0.64 9.71 -22.34
N GLY A 256 0.01 8.66 -21.86
CA GLY A 256 -0.21 7.30 -22.36
C GLY A 256 -1.60 6.75 -22.07
N LEU A 257 -2.21 7.16 -20.95
CA LEU A 257 -3.58 6.79 -20.57
C LEU A 257 -4.66 7.70 -21.17
N ARG A 258 -4.30 8.83 -21.80
CA ARG A 258 -5.26 9.77 -22.38
C ARG A 258 -6.25 9.12 -23.35
N PRO A 259 -5.86 8.19 -24.25
CA PRO A 259 -6.81 7.53 -25.15
C PRO A 259 -7.90 6.74 -24.41
N ALA A 260 -7.54 6.14 -23.26
CA ALA A 260 -8.46 5.33 -22.47
C ALA A 260 -9.54 6.17 -21.74
N VAL A 261 -9.30 7.46 -21.48
CA VAL A 261 -10.18 8.30 -20.62
C VAL A 261 -11.63 8.33 -21.09
N VAL A 262 -11.86 8.44 -22.40
CA VAL A 262 -13.23 8.51 -22.96
C VAL A 262 -13.94 7.16 -22.87
N GLU A 263 -13.19 6.07 -23.00
CA GLU A 263 -13.74 4.71 -23.02
C GLU A 263 -13.94 4.13 -21.62
N LEU A 264 -13.14 4.58 -20.64
CA LEU A 264 -13.25 4.20 -19.23
C LEU A 264 -14.66 4.38 -18.68
N SER A 265 -15.31 5.51 -18.97
CA SER A 265 -16.68 5.79 -18.48
C SER A 265 -17.76 4.94 -19.15
N LYS A 266 -17.48 4.37 -20.33
CA LYS A 266 -18.40 3.50 -21.07
C LYS A 266 -18.23 2.03 -20.67
N SER A 267 -16.99 1.61 -20.40
CA SER A 267 -16.62 0.21 -20.21
C SER A 267 -16.47 -0.22 -18.75
N MET A 268 -16.45 0.72 -17.80
CA MET A 268 -16.36 0.45 -16.36
C MET A 268 -17.59 0.95 -15.60
N GLY A 269 -17.85 0.37 -14.43
CA GLY A 269 -18.92 0.82 -13.54
C GLY A 269 -18.67 2.25 -13.01
N ARG A 270 -19.75 3.00 -12.78
CA ARG A 270 -19.67 4.40 -12.29
C ARG A 270 -18.85 4.55 -11.01
N VAL A 271 -18.99 3.61 -10.07
CA VAL A 271 -18.23 3.60 -8.82
C VAL A 271 -16.74 3.36 -9.09
N SER A 272 -16.40 2.47 -10.01
CA SER A 272 -15.01 2.22 -10.40
C SER A 272 -14.34 3.45 -11.01
N VAL A 273 -15.05 4.18 -11.88
CA VAL A 273 -14.57 5.44 -12.47
C VAL A 273 -14.38 6.50 -11.39
N TRP A 274 -15.32 6.63 -10.46
CA TRP A 274 -15.20 7.54 -9.33
C TRP A 274 -14.00 7.21 -8.43
N LEU A 275 -13.80 5.94 -8.07
CA LEU A 275 -12.62 5.49 -7.33
C LEU A 275 -11.32 5.72 -8.09
N LEU A 276 -11.33 5.55 -9.42
CA LEU A 276 -10.15 5.81 -10.25
C LEU A 276 -9.78 7.29 -10.23
N MET A 277 -10.76 8.19 -10.39
CA MET A 277 -10.54 9.63 -10.28
C MET A 277 -10.02 10.00 -8.89
N LEU A 278 -10.63 9.48 -7.84
CA LEU A 278 -10.20 9.75 -6.47
C LEU A 278 -8.77 9.24 -6.21
N GLY A 279 -8.45 8.02 -6.64
CA GLY A 279 -7.11 7.47 -6.53
C GLY A 279 -6.07 8.27 -7.31
N PHE A 280 -6.43 8.79 -8.49
CA PHE A 280 -5.57 9.68 -9.27
C PHE A 280 -5.33 11.03 -8.58
N VAL A 281 -6.36 11.61 -7.97
CA VAL A 281 -6.22 12.83 -7.14
C VAL A 281 -5.32 12.56 -5.94
N CYS A 282 -5.53 11.45 -5.21
CA CYS A 282 -4.67 11.07 -4.09
C CYS A 282 -3.21 10.89 -4.53
N TYR A 283 -3.00 10.27 -5.71
CA TYR A 283 -1.66 10.11 -6.27
C TYR A 283 -1.02 11.46 -6.61
N ALA A 284 -1.77 12.40 -7.18
CA ALA A 284 -1.27 13.75 -7.46
C ALA A 284 -0.92 14.51 -6.18
N ILE A 285 -1.75 14.44 -5.14
CA ILE A 285 -1.47 15.04 -3.83
C ILE A 285 -0.24 14.40 -3.20
N LYS A 286 -0.08 13.06 -3.29
CA LYS A 286 1.13 12.35 -2.85
C LYS A 286 2.38 12.93 -3.54
N LEU A 287 2.37 13.07 -4.86
CA LEU A 287 3.52 13.59 -5.60
C LEU A 287 3.82 15.05 -5.24
N LEU A 288 2.79 15.87 -5.04
CA LEU A 288 2.96 17.24 -4.55
C LEU A 288 3.59 17.26 -3.15
N ALA A 289 3.12 16.42 -2.23
CA ALA A 289 3.69 16.30 -0.89
C ALA A 289 5.16 15.85 -0.93
N GLN A 290 5.51 14.89 -1.81
CA GLN A 290 6.90 14.46 -2.00
C GLN A 290 7.77 15.59 -2.57
N TRP A 291 7.25 16.36 -3.52
CA TRP A 291 7.95 17.53 -4.04
C TRP A 291 8.14 18.61 -2.97
N LEU A 292 7.10 18.92 -2.18
CA LEU A 292 7.19 19.86 -1.06
C LEU A 292 8.16 19.39 0.04
N SER A 293 8.23 18.08 0.30
CA SER A 293 9.17 17.51 1.27
C SER A 293 10.64 17.65 0.86
N ALA A 294 10.94 17.98 -0.41
CA ALA A 294 12.30 18.29 -0.84
C ALA A 294 12.85 19.58 -0.22
N PHE A 295 11.98 20.44 0.32
CA PHE A 295 12.36 21.64 1.06
C PHE A 295 12.50 21.31 2.55
N SER A 296 13.67 21.59 3.13
CA SER A 296 14.00 21.23 4.52
C SER A 296 12.97 21.71 5.54
N GLY A 297 12.48 22.96 5.41
CA GLY A 297 11.45 23.50 6.31
C GLY A 297 10.17 22.66 6.37
N VAL A 298 9.73 22.11 5.24
CA VAL A 298 8.56 21.22 5.18
C VAL A 298 8.88 19.86 5.80
N ALA A 299 10.07 19.32 5.53
CA ALA A 299 10.52 18.06 6.12
C ALA A 299 10.59 18.13 7.66
N HIS A 300 11.12 19.22 8.23
CA HIS A 300 11.13 19.45 9.68
C HIS A 300 9.72 19.64 10.24
N LEU A 301 8.86 20.40 9.56
CA LEU A 301 7.46 20.58 9.97
C LEU A 301 6.73 19.23 10.06
N ALA A 302 6.90 18.36 9.06
CA ALA A 302 6.33 17.02 9.06
C ALA A 302 6.93 16.14 10.15
N ALA A 303 8.26 16.18 10.36
CA ALA A 303 8.93 15.39 11.39
C ALA A 303 8.51 15.80 12.81
N ALA A 304 8.29 17.10 13.05
CA ALA A 304 7.80 17.63 14.31
C ALA A 304 6.34 17.25 14.59
N ASN A 305 5.54 17.00 13.55
CA ASN A 305 4.11 16.75 13.64
C ASN A 305 3.74 15.36 13.11
N ARG A 306 3.77 14.36 14.00
CA ARG A 306 3.37 12.98 13.69
C ARG A 306 2.02 12.86 12.94
N PRO A 307 0.98 13.66 13.23
CA PRO A 307 -0.28 13.58 12.48
C PRO A 307 -0.13 13.81 10.97
N TYR A 308 0.78 14.69 10.52
CA TYR A 308 1.04 14.90 9.09
C TYR A 308 1.67 13.67 8.43
N VAL A 309 2.62 13.03 9.11
CA VAL A 309 3.22 11.78 8.61
C VAL A 309 2.17 10.68 8.54
N MET A 310 1.27 10.59 9.54
CA MET A 310 0.16 9.64 9.52
C MET A 310 -0.82 9.92 8.38
N ALA A 311 -1.21 11.18 8.16
CA ALA A 311 -2.09 11.58 7.05
C ALA A 311 -1.45 11.20 5.70
N TYR A 312 -0.19 11.54 5.49
CA TYR A 312 0.53 11.16 4.29
C TYR A 312 0.55 9.63 4.06
N LEU A 313 0.81 8.83 5.10
CA LEU A 313 0.80 7.38 4.97
C LEU A 313 -0.61 6.83 4.64
N HIS A 314 -1.68 7.37 5.22
CA HIS A 314 -3.05 6.94 4.92
C HIS A 314 -3.48 7.38 3.51
N LEU A 315 -3.17 8.61 3.09
CA LEU A 315 -3.37 9.10 1.72
C LEU A 315 -2.71 8.16 0.68
N VAL A 316 -1.49 7.72 0.96
CA VAL A 316 -0.79 6.78 0.07
C VAL A 316 -1.43 5.40 0.12
N LEU A 317 -1.54 4.78 1.30
CA LEU A 317 -1.94 3.38 1.42
C LEU A 317 -3.43 3.14 1.12
N ILE A 318 -4.30 4.05 1.53
CA ILE A 318 -5.74 3.95 1.28
C ILE A 318 -6.06 4.60 -0.07
N GLY A 319 -5.80 5.90 -0.20
CA GLY A 319 -6.19 6.69 -1.37
C GLY A 319 -5.49 6.24 -2.66
N THR A 320 -4.16 6.17 -2.64
CA THR A 320 -3.37 5.86 -3.85
C THR A 320 -3.29 4.36 -4.15
N ILE A 321 -3.28 3.50 -3.12
CA ILE A 321 -3.08 2.06 -3.29
C ILE A 321 -4.40 1.28 -3.18
N SER A 322 -5.08 1.36 -2.04
CA SER A 322 -6.23 0.48 -1.77
C SER A 322 -7.46 0.80 -2.62
N LEU A 323 -7.81 2.07 -2.82
CA LEU A 323 -8.96 2.45 -3.65
C LEU A 323 -8.80 1.95 -5.10
N PRO A 324 -7.64 2.13 -5.77
CA PRO A 324 -7.41 1.51 -7.08
C PRO A 324 -7.41 -0.02 -7.07
N LEU A 325 -6.90 -0.69 -6.04
CA LEU A 325 -6.99 -2.16 -5.98
C LEU A 325 -8.44 -2.66 -5.86
N LEU A 326 -9.31 -1.92 -5.18
CA LEU A 326 -10.74 -2.27 -5.06
C LEU A 326 -11.48 -2.15 -6.39
N ILE A 327 -10.99 -1.37 -7.35
CA ILE A 327 -11.51 -1.32 -8.72
C ILE A 327 -11.42 -2.71 -9.38
N TRP A 328 -10.31 -3.43 -9.18
CA TRP A 328 -10.17 -4.79 -9.69
C TRP A 328 -11.28 -5.70 -9.16
N TYR A 329 -11.60 -5.61 -7.87
CA TYR A 329 -12.67 -6.40 -7.27
C TYR A 329 -14.05 -6.07 -7.87
N LEU A 330 -14.35 -4.80 -8.10
CA LEU A 330 -15.60 -4.37 -8.72
C LEU A 330 -15.72 -4.89 -10.16
N GLU A 331 -14.71 -4.61 -10.98
CA GLU A 331 -14.77 -4.89 -12.43
C GLU A 331 -14.60 -6.37 -12.77
N ARG A 332 -14.02 -7.16 -11.87
CA ARG A 332 -13.97 -8.63 -11.99
C ARG A 332 -15.20 -9.32 -11.39
N GLY A 333 -16.17 -8.56 -10.87
CA GLY A 333 -17.40 -9.10 -10.29
C GLY A 333 -17.18 -9.86 -8.99
N LEU A 334 -16.11 -9.56 -8.24
CA LEU A 334 -15.78 -10.22 -6.97
C LEU A 334 -16.62 -9.72 -5.80
N PHE A 335 -17.41 -8.67 -6.01
CA PHE A 335 -18.30 -8.09 -5.02
C PHE A 335 -19.80 -8.29 -5.34
N ARG A 336 -20.61 -8.29 -4.29
CA ARG A 336 -22.07 -8.14 -4.34
C ARG A 336 -22.44 -6.65 -4.32
N ARG A 337 -23.70 -6.32 -4.61
CA ARG A 337 -24.19 -4.93 -4.65
C ARG A 337 -23.93 -4.13 -3.37
N LEU A 338 -23.97 -4.79 -2.20
CA LEU A 338 -23.65 -4.20 -0.89
C LEU A 338 -22.26 -3.52 -0.84
N ALA A 339 -21.32 -3.95 -1.68
CA ALA A 339 -19.99 -3.33 -1.74
C ALA A 339 -20.03 -1.84 -2.08
N HIS A 340 -21.03 -1.38 -2.83
CA HIS A 340 -21.15 0.04 -3.20
C HIS A 340 -21.35 0.91 -1.94
N ALA A 341 -22.19 0.45 -1.01
CA ALA A 341 -22.37 1.11 0.28
C ALA A 341 -21.09 1.01 1.13
N GLY A 342 -20.45 -0.16 1.19
CA GLY A 342 -19.19 -0.34 1.91
C GLY A 342 -18.07 0.58 1.41
N LEU A 343 -17.95 0.76 0.09
CA LEU A 343 -16.99 1.67 -0.54
C LEU A 343 -17.28 3.13 -0.20
N PHE A 344 -18.55 3.53 -0.26
CA PHE A 344 -18.95 4.89 0.10
C PHE A 344 -18.63 5.20 1.57
N VAL A 345 -18.97 4.29 2.48
CA VAL A 345 -18.66 4.41 3.91
C VAL A 345 -17.15 4.42 4.16
N LEU A 346 -16.38 3.54 3.49
CA LEU A 346 -14.92 3.52 3.55
C LEU A 346 -14.32 4.88 3.14
N VAL A 347 -14.78 5.45 2.02
CA VAL A 347 -14.25 6.72 1.52
C VAL A 347 -14.62 7.88 2.43
N ILE A 348 -15.85 7.92 2.98
CA ILE A 348 -16.22 8.92 3.99
C ILE A 348 -15.32 8.81 5.22
N GLY A 349 -15.16 7.60 5.76
CA GLY A 349 -14.29 7.37 6.91
C GLY A 349 -12.85 7.82 6.64
N PHE A 350 -12.31 7.48 5.47
CA PHE A 350 -11.00 7.92 5.00
C PHE A 350 -10.88 9.45 4.93
N MET A 351 -11.83 10.15 4.28
CA MET A 351 -11.81 11.62 4.18
C MET A 351 -11.89 12.29 5.55
N LEU A 352 -12.74 11.77 6.45
CA LEU A 352 -12.84 12.27 7.82
C LEU A 352 -11.52 12.08 8.57
N THR A 353 -10.89 10.89 8.48
CA THR A 353 -9.61 10.65 9.13
C THR A 353 -8.49 11.54 8.59
N GLU A 354 -8.44 11.77 7.27
CA GLU A 354 -7.45 12.67 6.65
C GLU A 354 -7.64 14.12 7.11
N ALA A 355 -8.87 14.63 7.05
CA ALA A 355 -9.17 16.00 7.48
C ALA A 355 -8.81 16.22 8.95
N LEU A 356 -9.17 15.27 9.82
CA LEU A 356 -8.86 15.36 11.25
C LEU A 356 -7.35 15.26 11.53
N LEU A 357 -6.62 14.37 10.84
CA LEU A 357 -5.16 14.27 11.01
C LEU A 357 -4.43 15.54 10.56
N MET A 358 -4.87 16.14 9.45
CA MET A 358 -4.31 17.41 8.96
C MET A 358 -4.65 18.59 9.87
N PHE A 359 -5.82 18.58 10.51
CA PHE A 359 -6.24 19.63 11.43
C PHE A 359 -5.66 19.48 12.84
N MET A 360 -5.32 18.26 13.26
CA MET A 360 -4.93 17.94 14.63
C MET A 360 -3.81 18.84 15.22
N PRO A 361 -2.74 19.20 14.48
CA PRO A 361 -1.72 20.12 15.00
C PRO A 361 -2.22 21.54 15.30
N HIS A 362 -3.29 21.98 14.64
CA HIS A 362 -3.88 23.32 14.79
C HIS A 362 -5.03 23.35 15.80
N ALA A 363 -5.64 22.21 16.10
CA ALA A 363 -6.80 22.12 16.99
C ALA A 363 -6.60 22.76 18.38
N PRO A 364 -5.43 22.68 19.04
CA PRO A 364 -5.21 23.35 20.33
C PRO A 364 -5.31 24.88 20.26
N LEU A 365 -4.95 25.49 19.12
CA LEU A 365 -4.97 26.95 18.92
C LEU A 365 -6.38 27.52 18.95
N VAL A 366 -7.39 26.69 18.69
CA VAL A 366 -8.81 27.07 18.67
C VAL A 366 -9.61 26.37 19.78
N GLY A 367 -8.93 25.82 20.79
CA GLY A 367 -9.57 25.17 21.94
C GLY A 367 -10.19 23.79 21.65
N LEU A 368 -9.90 23.17 20.50
CA LEU A 368 -10.46 21.88 20.08
C LEU A 368 -9.51 20.69 20.33
N GLY A 369 -8.36 20.90 20.98
CA GLY A 369 -7.36 19.84 21.19
C GLY A 369 -7.92 18.58 21.91
N GLY A 370 -8.74 18.77 22.95
CA GLY A 370 -9.28 17.67 23.75
C GLY A 370 -10.27 16.76 23.02
N ILE A 371 -10.92 17.24 21.95
CA ILE A 371 -11.93 16.46 21.21
C ILE A 371 -11.34 15.70 20.01
N MET A 372 -10.08 15.95 19.63
CA MET A 372 -9.47 15.37 18.43
C MET A 372 -9.32 13.85 18.53
N ALA A 373 -8.94 13.32 19.69
CA ALA A 373 -8.78 11.87 19.86
C ALA A 373 -10.12 11.11 19.77
N PRO A 374 -11.20 11.52 20.48
CA PRO A 374 -12.54 10.96 20.29
C PRO A 374 -13.07 11.11 18.85
N ALA A 375 -12.87 12.26 18.20
CA ALA A 375 -13.27 12.48 16.82
C ALA A 375 -12.56 11.52 15.85
N MET A 376 -11.24 11.33 16.03
CA MET A 376 -10.47 10.36 15.25
C MET A 376 -10.95 8.93 15.48
N LEU A 377 -11.32 8.57 16.70
CA LEU A 377 -11.90 7.26 17.01
C LEU A 377 -13.21 7.07 16.24
N ALA A 378 -14.13 8.03 16.29
CA ALA A 378 -15.40 7.98 15.56
C ALA A 378 -15.20 7.86 14.04
N ALA A 379 -14.31 8.66 13.44
CA ALA A 379 -13.99 8.57 12.02
C ALA A 379 -13.40 7.19 11.65
N THR A 380 -12.58 6.62 12.53
CA THR A 380 -11.98 5.29 12.32
C THR A 380 -13.01 4.16 12.45
N ILE A 381 -14.04 4.31 13.29
CA ILE A 381 -15.19 3.39 13.33
C ILE A 381 -15.89 3.38 11.98
N VAL A 382 -16.21 4.55 11.42
CA VAL A 382 -16.84 4.67 10.08
C VAL A 382 -15.98 3.97 9.02
N LEU A 383 -14.67 4.27 8.99
CA LEU A 383 -13.73 3.62 8.07
C LEU A 383 -13.76 2.09 8.22
N THR A 384 -13.70 1.58 9.44
CA THR A 384 -13.68 0.15 9.75
C THR A 384 -14.98 -0.55 9.34
N LEU A 385 -16.13 0.08 9.58
CA LEU A 385 -17.43 -0.42 9.12
C LEU A 385 -17.51 -0.53 7.59
N GLY A 386 -16.91 0.44 6.89
CA GLY A 386 -16.75 0.38 5.43
C GLY A 386 -16.00 -0.87 5.00
N VAL A 387 -14.81 -1.11 5.58
CA VAL A 387 -13.97 -2.29 5.28
C VAL A 387 -14.68 -3.62 5.62
N ILE A 388 -15.34 -3.70 6.77
CA ILE A 388 -16.10 -4.90 7.17
C ILE A 388 -17.23 -5.18 6.17
N THR A 389 -17.93 -4.13 5.73
CA THR A 389 -19.00 -4.25 4.74
C THR A 389 -18.45 -4.78 3.40
N LEU A 390 -17.24 -4.36 2.99
CA LEU A 390 -16.57 -4.92 1.81
C LEU A 390 -16.29 -6.41 1.96
N LEU A 391 -15.76 -6.84 3.11
CA LEU A 391 -15.53 -8.26 3.39
C LEU A 391 -16.82 -9.08 3.31
N ILE A 392 -17.92 -8.59 3.91
CA ILE A 392 -19.24 -9.25 3.87
C ILE A 392 -19.78 -9.31 2.44
N SER A 393 -19.54 -8.27 1.65
CA SER A 393 -19.97 -8.18 0.26
C SER A 393 -19.15 -9.04 -0.72
N GLY A 394 -17.96 -9.51 -0.31
CA GLY A 394 -17.09 -10.36 -1.12
C GLY A 394 -17.79 -11.67 -1.48
N ARG A 395 -17.84 -11.99 -2.78
CA ARG A 395 -18.42 -13.25 -3.24
C ARG A 395 -17.58 -14.42 -2.74
N LYS A 396 -18.25 -15.48 -2.27
CA LYS A 396 -17.59 -16.79 -2.12
C LYS A 396 -17.33 -17.32 -3.53
N ALA A 397 -16.25 -18.06 -3.71
CA ALA A 397 -16.08 -18.76 -4.98
C ALA A 397 -17.25 -19.72 -5.19
N ASP A 398 -17.79 -19.70 -6.40
CA ASP A 398 -18.73 -20.72 -6.83
C ASP A 398 -18.03 -22.08 -6.66
N LYS A 399 -18.65 -22.96 -5.90
CA LYS A 399 -18.28 -24.38 -5.85
C LYS A 399 -18.77 -24.98 -7.17
N SER A 400 -18.10 -24.70 -8.28
CA SER A 400 -18.30 -25.42 -9.53
C SER A 400 -17.20 -26.46 -9.66
#